data_AF-A0A8C5SU31-F1
#
_entry.id   AF-A0A8C5SU31-F1
#
_cell.length_a   1.000
_cell.length_b   1.000
_cell.length_c   1.000
_cell.angle_alpha   90.00
_cell.angle_beta   90.00
_cell.angle_gamma   90.00
#
_symmetry.space_group_name_H-M   'P 1'
#
loop_
_entity.id
_entity.type
_entity.pdbx_description
1 polymer ?
#
loop_
_entity_poly.entity_id
_entity_poly.type
_entity_poly.pdbx_seq_one_letter_code
_entity_poly.pdbx_strand_id
1 'polypeptide(L)'
;DFSSGWEGEYDFCLSSGQNASNLEEYVALLDGVFLNEVMLQINPKVPSQRINKKINNDASLRIQNLSILIRQIKSYYQPTLERFFFS
;
A
#
# COMPACT_ATOMS: atom_id res chain seq x y z
N ASP A 1 1.83 -20.72 23.10
CA ASP A 1 0.36 -20.72 23.18
C ASP A 1 -0.12 -19.29 23.00
N PHE A 2 -0.47 -18.93 21.75
CA PHE A 2 -0.80 -17.57 21.33
C PHE A 2 -2.01 -17.62 20.37
N SER A 3 -2.99 -18.48 20.69
CA SER A 3 -4.09 -18.80 19.78
C SER A 3 -5.49 -18.46 20.30
N SER A 4 -5.65 -17.74 21.41
CA SER A 4 -6.97 -17.51 22.01
C SER A 4 -7.49 -16.07 21.96
N GLY A 5 -6.83 -15.16 21.22
CA GLY A 5 -7.10 -13.72 21.32
C GLY A 5 -7.99 -13.07 20.26
N TRP A 6 -8.32 -13.76 19.15
CA TRP A 6 -8.87 -13.07 17.96
C TRP A 6 -9.96 -13.88 17.25
N GLU A 7 -11.04 -14.23 17.94
CA GLU A 7 -12.25 -14.78 17.27
C GLU A 7 -13.51 -13.92 17.47
N GLY A 8 -13.43 -12.78 18.17
CA GLY A 8 -14.60 -11.95 18.49
C GLY A 8 -14.82 -10.71 17.63
N GLU A 9 -13.92 -10.37 16.70
CA GLU A 9 -13.89 -9.04 16.07
C GLU A 9 -13.99 -9.06 14.54
N TYR A 10 -14.54 -10.14 13.98
CA TYR A 10 -14.84 -10.24 12.55
C TYR A 10 -16.34 -10.07 12.21
N ASP A 11 -17.22 -10.14 13.21
CA ASP A 11 -18.69 -10.08 13.02
C ASP A 11 -19.29 -8.67 13.04
N PHE A 12 -18.53 -7.65 13.45
CA PHE A 12 -19.03 -6.26 13.47
C PHE A 12 -19.16 -5.64 12.06
N CYS A 13 -18.48 -6.21 11.07
CA CYS A 13 -18.43 -5.69 9.71
C CYS A 13 -19.64 -6.03 8.83
N LEU A 14 -20.62 -6.79 9.31
CA LEU A 14 -21.78 -7.21 8.48
C LEU A 14 -23.03 -6.32 8.59
N SER A 15 -23.06 -5.29 9.45
CA SER A 15 -24.33 -4.60 9.78
C SER A 15 -24.54 -3.19 9.21
N SER A 16 -23.59 -2.57 8.50
CA SER A 16 -23.79 -1.21 7.99
C SER A 16 -23.34 -1.05 6.54
N GLY A 17 -24.23 -0.53 5.69
CA GLY A 17 -23.99 -0.21 4.28
C GLY A 17 -22.91 0.86 4.01
N GLN A 18 -22.09 1.19 5.02
CA GLN A 18 -20.84 1.96 4.92
C GLN A 18 -19.63 1.04 4.63
N ASN A 19 -19.75 -0.27 4.89
CA ASN A 19 -18.64 -1.22 4.66
C ASN A 19 -18.44 -1.57 3.18
N ALA A 20 -19.48 -1.48 2.36
CA ALA A 20 -19.35 -1.70 0.92
C ALA A 20 -18.41 -0.66 0.28
N SER A 21 -18.55 0.62 0.65
CA SER A 21 -17.65 1.67 0.19
C SER A 21 -16.24 1.53 0.78
N ASN A 22 -16.12 1.13 2.05
CA ASN A 22 -14.81 0.94 2.68
C ASN A 22 -14.06 -0.26 2.07
N LEU A 23 -14.78 -1.34 1.72
CA LEU A 23 -14.23 -2.50 1.05
C LEU A 23 -13.83 -2.17 -0.39
N GLU A 24 -14.66 -1.40 -1.10
CA GLU A 24 -14.36 -0.94 -2.46
C GLU A 24 -13.12 -0.02 -2.47
N GLU A 25 -13.02 0.90 -1.52
CA GLU A 25 -11.85 1.75 -1.32
C GLU A 25 -10.60 0.92 -0.99
N TYR A 26 -10.72 -0.05 -0.06
CA TYR A 26 -9.63 -0.97 0.26
C TYR A 26 -9.17 -1.75 -0.97
N VAL A 27 -10.10 -2.30 -1.76
CA VAL A 27 -9.80 -3.06 -2.98
C VAL A 27 -9.15 -2.15 -4.04
N ALA A 28 -9.57 -0.89 -4.15
CA ALA A 28 -8.95 0.08 -5.05
C ALA A 28 -7.49 0.36 -4.64
N LEU A 29 -7.20 0.46 -3.34
CA LEU A 29 -5.83 0.67 -2.85
C LEU A 29 -4.92 -0.55 -3.08
N LEU A 30 -5.47 -1.77 -3.04
CA LEU A 30 -4.72 -3.01 -3.26
C LEU A 30 -4.14 -3.14 -4.67
N ASP A 31 -4.64 -2.39 -5.65
CA ASP A 31 -4.09 -2.39 -7.00
C ASP A 31 -2.70 -1.70 -7.08
N GLY A 32 -2.39 -0.90 -6.06
CA GLY A 32 -1.15 -0.16 -5.89
C GLY A 32 -0.95 1.01 -6.87
N VAL A 33 -1.86 1.26 -7.82
CA VAL A 33 -1.72 2.33 -8.82
C VAL A 33 -1.80 3.69 -8.14
N PHE A 34 -2.88 3.94 -7.41
CA PHE A 34 -3.10 5.21 -6.72
C PHE A 34 -1.98 5.51 -5.71
N LEU A 35 -1.58 4.51 -4.92
CA LEU A 35 -0.52 4.66 -3.93
C LEU A 35 0.83 5.03 -4.54
N ASN A 36 1.18 4.45 -5.70
CA ASN A 36 2.39 4.82 -6.42
C ASN A 36 2.31 6.26 -6.97
N GLU A 37 1.15 6.71 -7.44
CA GLU A 37 0.95 8.09 -7.91
C GLU A 37 1.10 9.10 -6.76
N VAL A 38 0.58 8.78 -5.57
CA VAL A 38 0.78 9.59 -4.35
C VAL A 38 2.27 9.63 -3.97
N MET A 39 2.97 8.49 -4.01
CA MET A 39 4.40 8.45 -3.68
C MET A 39 5.26 9.30 -4.63
N LEU A 40 4.90 9.37 -5.93
CA LEU A 40 5.57 10.25 -6.88
C LEU A 40 5.35 11.73 -6.57
N GLN A 41 4.17 12.11 -6.07
CA GLN A 41 3.91 13.48 -5.63
C GLN A 41 4.72 13.84 -4.37
N ILE A 42 4.88 12.87 -3.45
CA ILE A 42 5.69 13.04 -2.23
C ILE A 42 7.18 13.19 -2.57
N ASN A 43 7.71 12.33 -3.45
CA ASN A 43 9.11 12.36 -3.84
C ASN A 43 9.28 12.34 -5.37
N PRO A 44 9.21 13.51 -6.02
CA PRO A 44 9.35 13.61 -7.47
C PRO A 44 10.78 13.32 -7.97
N LYS A 45 11.76 13.18 -7.07
CA LYS A 45 13.15 12.93 -7.42
C LYS A 45 13.44 11.45 -7.71
N VAL A 46 12.57 10.52 -7.30
CA VAL A 46 12.74 9.11 -7.63
C VAL A 46 12.36 8.91 -9.10
N PRO A 47 13.20 8.25 -9.92
CA PRO A 47 12.82 7.92 -11.29
C PRO A 47 11.48 7.18 -11.29
N SER A 48 10.56 7.65 -12.13
CA SER A 48 9.22 7.06 -12.27
C SER A 48 9.35 5.63 -12.78
N GLN A 49 9.24 4.67 -11.86
CA GLN A 49 9.26 3.26 -12.21
C GLN A 49 7.91 2.90 -12.84
N ARG A 50 7.95 2.09 -13.91
CA ARG A 50 6.74 1.74 -14.67
C ARG A 50 5.81 0.87 -13.83
N ILE A 51 4.65 1.42 -13.47
CA ILE A 51 3.57 0.69 -12.79
C ILE A 51 2.57 0.11 -13.80
N ASN A 52 1.90 -0.96 -13.42
CA ASN A 52 0.84 -1.58 -14.21
C ASN A 52 -0.49 -0.87 -13.95
N LYS A 53 -1.06 -0.20 -14.95
CA LYS A 53 -2.35 0.52 -14.81
C LYS A 53 -3.59 -0.33 -15.09
N LYS A 54 -3.41 -1.48 -15.76
CA LYS A 54 -4.48 -2.42 -16.09
C LYS A 54 -4.27 -3.70 -15.31
N ILE A 55 -4.83 -3.76 -14.11
CA ILE A 55 -4.59 -4.85 -13.17
C ILE A 55 -5.54 -6.03 -13.40
N ASN A 56 -6.78 -5.78 -13.85
CA ASN A 56 -7.76 -6.84 -14.15
C ASN A 56 -7.91 -7.88 -13.01
N ASN A 57 -7.73 -7.46 -11.75
CA ASN A 57 -7.69 -8.31 -10.56
C ASN A 57 -6.54 -9.36 -10.50
N ASP A 58 -5.53 -9.24 -11.37
CA ASP A 58 -4.35 -10.10 -11.39
C ASP A 58 -3.50 -9.86 -10.12
N ALA A 59 -3.36 -10.90 -9.29
CA ALA A 59 -2.60 -10.82 -8.05
C ALA A 59 -1.11 -10.52 -8.28
N SER A 60 -0.51 -11.05 -9.34
CA SER A 60 0.91 -10.83 -9.66
C SER A 60 1.18 -9.38 -10.03
N LEU A 61 0.27 -8.74 -10.78
CA LEU A 61 0.39 -7.32 -11.13
C LEU A 61 0.23 -6.41 -9.91
N ARG A 62 -0.69 -6.74 -8.99
CA ARG A 62 -0.85 -6.05 -7.70
C ARG A 62 0.42 -6.14 -6.86
N ILE A 63 0.95 -7.35 -6.70
CA ILE A 63 2.20 -7.59 -5.96
C ILE A 63 3.36 -6.82 -6.58
N GLN A 64 3.45 -6.74 -7.91
CA GLN A 64 4.47 -5.94 -8.59
C GLN A 64 4.34 -4.45 -8.27
N ASN A 65 3.15 -3.88 -8.41
CA ASN A 65 2.90 -2.47 -8.10
C ASN A 65 3.22 -2.14 -6.63
N LEU A 66 2.80 -2.99 -5.70
CA LEU A 66 3.10 -2.81 -4.27
C LEU A 66 4.59 -2.98 -3.96
N SER A 67 5.29 -3.88 -4.66
CA SER A 67 6.74 -4.03 -4.52
C SER A 67 7.49 -2.77 -4.98
N ILE A 68 7.01 -2.11 -6.04
CA ILE A 68 7.55 -0.82 -6.49
C ILE A 68 7.33 0.24 -5.41
N LEU A 69 6.11 0.35 -4.88
CA LEU A 69 5.77 1.30 -3.83
C LEU A 69 6.68 1.15 -2.60
N ILE A 70 6.87 -0.08 -2.12
CA ILE A 70 7.74 -0.35 -0.96
C ILE A 70 9.18 0.11 -1.22
N ARG A 71 9.71 -0.10 -2.44
CA ARG A 71 11.06 0.35 -2.80
C ARG A 71 11.14 1.88 -2.82
N GLN A 72 10.14 2.56 -3.37
CA GLN A 72 10.10 4.02 -3.40
C GLN A 72 10.04 4.61 -1.98
N ILE A 73 9.20 4.06 -1.10
CA ILE A 73 9.11 4.49 0.30
C ILE A 73 10.45 4.29 1.01
N LYS A 74 11.08 3.11 0.87
CA LYS A 74 12.40 2.85 1.46
C LYS A 74 13.46 3.83 0.95
N SER A 75 13.51 4.05 -0.36
CA SER A 75 14.47 4.97 -0.99
C SER A 75 14.25 6.42 -0.56
N TYR A 76 13.02 6.83 -0.24
CA TYR A 76 12.75 8.19 0.24
C TYR A 76 13.34 8.43 1.64
N TYR A 77 13.25 7.44 2.54
CA TYR A 77 13.75 7.58 3.90
C TYR A 77 15.24 7.26 4.07
N GLN A 78 15.82 6.46 3.17
CA GLN A 78 17.22 6.02 3.29
C GLN A 78 18.25 7.17 3.43
N PRO A 79 18.20 8.25 2.63
CA PRO A 79 19.14 9.38 2.79
C PRO A 79 18.93 10.14 4.11
N THR A 80 17.70 10.17 4.61
CA THR A 80 17.36 10.86 5.87
C THR A 80 17.91 10.10 7.07
N LEU A 81 17.84 8.77 7.06
CA LEU A 81 18.42 7.94 8.14
C LEU A 81 19.95 8.04 8.19
N GLU A 82 20.62 8.04 7.03
CA GLU A 82 22.07 8.23 6.98
C GLU A 82 22.47 9.63 7.50
N ARG A 83 21.71 10.67 7.16
CA ARG A 83 22.01 12.04 7.59
C ARG A 83 21.96 12.26 9.11
N PHE A 84 21.10 11.55 9.84
CA PHE A 84 21.06 11.61 11.30
C PHE A 84 22.23 10.88 11.97
N PHE A 85 22.85 9.92 11.28
CA PHE A 85 24.00 9.18 11.81
C PHE A 85 25.32 9.95 11.64
N PHE A 86 25.36 10.91 10.71
CA PHE A 86 26.55 11.73 10.41
C PHE A 86 26.46 13.17 10.95
N SER A 87 25.39 13.54 11.66
CA SER A 87 25.25 14.84 12.35
C SER A 87 25.50 14.71 13.85
#